data_AF-A0A956P7I8-F1
#
_entry.id   AF-A0A956P7I8-F1
#
_cell.length_a   1.000
_cell.length_b   1.000
_cell.length_c   1.000
_cell.angle_alpha   90.00
_cell.angle_beta   90.00
_cell.angle_gamma   90.00
#
_symmetry.space_group_name_H-M   'P 1'
#
loop_
_entity.id
_entity.type
_entity.pdbx_description
1 polymer ?
#
loop_
_entity_poly.entity_id
_entity_poly.type
_entity_poly.pdbx_seq_one_letter_code
_entity_poly.pdbx_strand_id
1 'polypeptide(L)'
;MTERETEIEDDPGTPDTNVLSFRPPGRPLNVTEIEAEYVLMRDRLKAEEAKKAAAERLKAAKEGRDPNPVRSMDLTPEIARRVCEKSGTHLLKLVSPRADGDHAILSISEPGSNRRKPMIPSVNAADIPFAKVLYRPLEIIGSPTRSLVDHLLNPDDLSDRVCDAFAAVFGAEVLEAASQALSGAPKPVTKLAAGEFPIIFLPDPNGGDIQVTPVSPATAFMGMKSVISPFFKKQEKGGPKVPRGRFHKQSVSAQIQNISGAIGGQRVRLLAEMPAGLERAEAELHRYVRGGSFPRWREAEVDVWVLRYAEMLAADGTYNDRNTRAALDRTADRLIRDADRFVVETVEDARDLAKNLSIAPDELAEPPGAGTVLLRRRWESDDAFQRARRALSSAHFEYRLLQRRETKEG
;
A
#
# COMPACT_ATOMS: atom_id res chain seq x y z
N MET A 1 -17.78 -6.45 23.59
CA MET A 1 -18.06 -5.08 23.12
C MET A 1 -18.43 -5.18 21.66
N THR A 2 -19.73 -5.09 21.37
CA THR A 2 -20.28 -5.16 20.01
C THR A 2 -20.16 -3.78 19.38
N GLU A 3 -19.14 -3.60 18.53
CA GLU A 3 -19.05 -2.43 17.66
C GLU A 3 -20.18 -2.53 16.63
N ARG A 4 -21.17 -1.64 16.76
CA ARG A 4 -22.14 -1.38 15.70
C ARG A 4 -21.38 -0.74 14.55
N GLU A 5 -21.01 -1.55 13.56
CA GLU A 5 -20.69 -1.07 12.22
C GLU A 5 -21.94 -0.37 11.67
N THR A 6 -21.97 0.96 11.75
CA THR A 6 -22.78 1.75 10.85
C THR A 6 -22.16 1.63 9.47
N GLU A 7 -22.50 0.55 8.75
CA GLU A 7 -22.50 0.58 7.30
C GLU A 7 -23.36 1.78 6.89
N ILE A 8 -22.72 2.78 6.30
CA ILE A 8 -23.43 3.74 5.47
C ILE A 8 -23.86 2.90 4.26
N GLU A 9 -25.03 2.28 4.34
CA GLU A 9 -25.72 1.77 3.17
C GLU A 9 -25.73 2.92 2.15
N ASP A 10 -25.14 2.68 0.98
CA ASP A 10 -25.43 3.43 -0.25
C ASP A 10 -26.93 3.18 -0.54
N ASP A 11 -27.81 3.85 0.20
CA ASP A 11 -29.23 3.95 -0.14
C ASP A 11 -29.27 4.50 -1.57
N PRO A 12 -29.79 3.76 -2.57
CA PRO A 12 -30.06 4.29 -3.89
C PRO A 12 -31.21 5.27 -3.72
N GLY A 13 -30.88 6.47 -3.21
CA GLY A 13 -31.83 7.52 -2.92
C GLY A 13 -32.75 7.73 -4.13
N THR A 14 -33.98 8.11 -3.85
CA THR A 14 -34.97 8.44 -4.88
C THR A 14 -34.33 9.29 -5.98
N PRO A 15 -34.66 9.09 -7.27
CA PRO A 15 -33.97 9.73 -8.41
C PRO A 15 -33.73 11.24 -8.26
N ASP A 16 -34.63 11.94 -7.57
CA ASP A 16 -34.56 13.38 -7.26
C ASP A 16 -33.45 13.80 -6.27
N THR A 17 -32.91 12.88 -5.47
CA THR A 17 -31.88 13.20 -4.46
C THR A 17 -30.47 13.32 -5.04
N ASN A 18 -30.25 12.91 -6.30
CA ASN A 18 -28.92 12.74 -6.85
C ASN A 18 -28.42 13.89 -7.75
N VAL A 19 -29.21 14.97 -7.89
CA VAL A 19 -28.89 16.13 -8.75
C VAL A 19 -27.61 16.86 -8.32
N LEU A 20 -27.43 17.07 -7.01
CA LEU A 20 -26.18 17.62 -6.48
C LEU A 20 -25.29 16.46 -6.01
N SER A 21 -24.67 15.77 -6.96
CA SER A 21 -23.72 14.69 -6.72
C SER A 21 -22.49 14.82 -7.64
N PHE A 22 -21.40 14.13 -7.30
CA PHE A 22 -20.25 13.97 -8.20
C PHE A 22 -20.43 12.76 -9.14
N ARG A 23 -21.64 12.19 -9.19
CA ARG A 23 -22.01 11.10 -10.09
C ARG A 23 -22.75 11.69 -11.28
N PRO A 24 -22.66 11.07 -12.46
CA PRO A 24 -23.47 11.48 -13.58
C PRO A 24 -24.98 11.34 -13.29
N PRO A 25 -25.85 11.94 -14.11
CA PRO A 25 -27.30 11.78 -13.98
C PRO A 25 -27.78 10.33 -13.97
N GLY A 26 -27.02 9.39 -14.54
CA GLY A 26 -27.45 8.00 -14.71
C GLY A 26 -28.46 7.85 -15.85
N ARG A 27 -28.67 8.91 -16.63
CA ARG A 27 -29.43 8.93 -17.88
C ARG A 27 -28.61 9.72 -18.91
N PRO A 28 -28.45 9.20 -20.14
CA PRO A 28 -27.87 9.99 -21.22
C PRO A 28 -28.73 11.21 -21.53
N LEU A 29 -28.08 12.36 -21.72
CA LEU A 29 -28.68 13.64 -22.06
C LEU A 29 -28.59 13.87 -23.57
N ASN A 30 -29.68 14.37 -24.16
CA ASN A 30 -29.59 15.00 -25.47
C ASN A 30 -28.86 16.35 -25.34
N VAL A 31 -28.25 16.82 -26.43
CA VAL A 31 -27.54 18.11 -26.43
C VAL A 31 -28.47 19.27 -26.06
N THR A 32 -29.75 19.18 -26.41
CA THR A 32 -30.78 20.18 -26.08
C THR A 32 -31.22 20.15 -24.62
N GLU A 33 -30.84 19.12 -23.84
CA GLU A 33 -31.23 18.94 -22.44
C GLU A 33 -30.16 19.45 -21.45
N ILE A 34 -28.98 19.86 -21.94
CA ILE A 34 -27.86 20.29 -21.10
C ILE A 34 -28.25 21.49 -20.22
N GLU A 35 -28.89 22.50 -20.80
CA GLU A 35 -29.36 23.68 -20.07
C GLU A 35 -30.39 23.31 -19.00
N ALA A 36 -31.35 22.45 -19.35
CA ALA A 36 -32.37 21.97 -18.41
C ALA A 36 -31.75 21.22 -17.22
N GLU A 37 -30.68 20.45 -17.44
CA GLU A 37 -29.96 19.79 -16.35
C GLU A 37 -29.25 20.81 -15.44
N TYR A 38 -28.69 21.89 -15.98
CA TYR A 38 -28.13 22.98 -15.15
C TYR A 38 -29.21 23.75 -14.38
N VAL A 39 -30.37 24.01 -14.98
CA VAL A 39 -31.54 24.60 -14.30
C VAL A 39 -31.93 23.73 -13.10
N LEU A 40 -31.99 22.41 -13.29
CA LEU A 40 -32.29 21.47 -12.21
C LEU A 40 -31.27 21.55 -11.06
N MET A 41 -29.98 21.69 -11.38
CA MET A 41 -28.92 21.87 -10.37
C MET A 41 -29.07 23.20 -9.60
N ARG A 42 -29.38 24.30 -10.30
CA ARG A 42 -29.61 25.62 -9.68
C ARG A 42 -30.82 25.58 -8.75
N ASP A 43 -31.93 25.02 -9.23
CA ASP A 43 -33.16 24.94 -8.45
C ASP A 43 -32.97 24.06 -7.21
N ARG A 44 -32.14 23.01 -7.31
CA ARG A 44 -31.75 22.20 -6.16
C ARG A 44 -30.91 22.96 -5.14
N LEU A 45 -29.98 23.82 -5.57
CA LEU A 45 -29.23 24.70 -4.66
C LEU A 45 -30.18 25.62 -3.88
N LYS A 46 -31.17 26.20 -4.56
CA LYS A 46 -32.20 27.04 -3.92
C LYS A 46 -33.10 26.28 -2.96
N ALA A 47 -33.46 25.04 -3.29
CA ALA A 47 -34.21 24.18 -2.38
C ALA A 47 -33.41 23.85 -1.09
N GLU A 48 -32.11 23.58 -1.20
CA GLU A 48 -31.24 23.36 -0.04
C GLU A 48 -31.08 24.62 0.82
N GLU A 49 -31.02 25.81 0.21
CA GLU A 49 -31.03 27.09 0.92
C GLU A 49 -32.31 27.26 1.74
N ALA A 50 -33.46 27.07 1.11
CA ALA A 50 -34.77 27.16 1.76
C ALA A 50 -34.92 26.14 2.91
N LYS A 51 -34.44 24.92 2.71
CA LYS A 51 -34.42 23.87 3.74
C LYS A 51 -33.57 24.26 4.94
N LYS A 52 -32.37 24.82 4.72
CA LYS A 52 -31.50 25.31 5.80
C LYS A 52 -32.11 26.50 6.54
N ALA A 53 -32.75 27.42 5.81
CA ALA A 53 -33.48 28.54 6.41
C ALA A 53 -34.64 28.08 7.28
N ALA A 54 -35.43 27.09 6.83
CA ALA A 54 -36.50 26.51 7.62
C ALA A 54 -35.97 25.81 8.89
N ALA A 55 -34.90 25.02 8.75
CA ALA A 55 -34.27 24.32 9.87
C ALA A 55 -33.70 25.29 10.92
N GLU A 56 -33.06 26.38 10.49
CA GLU A 56 -32.51 27.40 11.40
C GLU A 56 -33.62 28.18 12.10
N ARG A 57 -34.72 28.50 11.41
CA ARG A 57 -35.91 29.10 12.03
C ARG A 57 -36.50 28.21 13.11
N LEU A 58 -36.64 26.91 12.84
CA LEU A 58 -37.14 25.95 13.82
C LEU A 58 -36.21 25.84 15.04
N LYS A 59 -34.89 25.81 14.81
CA LYS A 59 -33.88 25.77 15.87
C LYS A 59 -33.92 27.04 16.73
N ALA A 60 -33.97 28.20 16.08
CA ALA A 60 -34.02 29.50 16.74
C ALA A 60 -35.27 29.68 17.60
N ALA A 61 -36.44 29.26 17.08
CA ALA A 61 -37.69 29.23 17.82
C ALA A 61 -37.61 28.33 19.07
N LYS A 62 -36.97 27.16 18.96
CA LYS A 62 -36.76 26.25 20.10
C LYS A 62 -35.80 26.83 21.16
N GLU A 63 -34.84 27.64 20.73
CA GLU A 63 -33.81 28.25 21.57
C GLU A 63 -34.21 29.66 22.08
N GLY A 64 -35.38 30.18 21.70
CA GLY A 64 -35.84 31.52 22.12
C GLY A 64 -34.99 32.68 21.61
N ARG A 65 -34.33 32.49 20.46
CA ARG A 65 -33.46 33.49 19.83
C ARG A 65 -33.91 33.80 18.41
N ASP A 66 -33.34 34.85 17.83
CA ASP A 66 -33.52 35.14 16.42
C ASP A 66 -32.77 34.13 15.52
N PRO A 67 -33.31 33.81 14.33
CA PRO A 67 -32.66 32.93 13.38
C PRO A 67 -31.38 33.56 12.84
N ASN A 68 -30.30 32.79 12.80
CA ASN A 68 -29.08 33.25 12.16
C ASN A 68 -29.29 33.41 10.65
N PRO A 69 -28.59 34.36 10.00
CA PRO A 69 -28.63 34.47 8.55
C PRO A 69 -28.12 33.18 7.91
N VAL A 70 -28.94 32.61 7.02
CA VAL A 70 -28.52 31.45 6.23
C VAL A 70 -27.70 31.93 5.05
N ARG A 71 -26.56 31.27 4.82
CA ARG A 71 -25.69 31.55 3.69
C ARG A 71 -26.46 31.31 2.38
N SER A 72 -26.44 32.30 1.49
CA SER A 72 -26.98 32.16 0.12
C SER A 72 -26.32 30.99 -0.62
N MET A 73 -27.13 30.25 -1.38
CA MET A 73 -26.69 29.17 -2.27
C MET A 73 -26.56 29.63 -3.73
N ASP A 74 -26.26 30.90 -3.95
CA ASP A 74 -25.93 31.41 -5.29
C ASP A 74 -24.48 31.05 -5.65
N LEU A 75 -24.30 30.47 -6.84
CA LEU A 75 -22.98 30.23 -7.39
C LEU A 75 -22.44 31.55 -7.97
N THR A 76 -21.64 32.27 -7.19
CA THR A 76 -21.04 33.55 -7.63
C THR A 76 -19.68 33.34 -8.31
N PRO A 77 -19.15 34.34 -9.05
CA PRO A 77 -17.81 34.29 -9.63
C PRO A 77 -16.71 34.00 -8.60
N GLU A 78 -16.79 34.56 -7.40
CA GLU A 78 -15.82 34.34 -6.32
C GLU A 78 -15.85 32.90 -5.81
N ILE A 79 -17.04 32.31 -5.74
CA ILE A 79 -17.20 30.91 -5.33
C ILE A 79 -16.65 30.00 -6.41
N ALA A 80 -16.98 30.23 -7.68
CA ALA A 80 -16.47 29.44 -8.80
C ALA A 80 -14.94 29.49 -8.88
N ARG A 81 -14.35 30.69 -8.79
CA ARG A 81 -12.89 30.88 -8.72
C ARG A 81 -12.30 30.10 -7.55
N ARG A 82 -12.84 30.26 -6.34
CA ARG A 82 -12.34 29.58 -5.14
C ARG A 82 -12.41 28.05 -5.25
N VAL A 83 -13.49 27.52 -5.83
CA VAL A 83 -13.63 26.08 -6.06
C VAL A 83 -12.56 25.59 -7.03
N CYS A 84 -12.38 26.27 -8.18
CA CYS A 84 -11.39 25.89 -9.18
C CYS A 84 -9.94 26.02 -8.69
N GLU A 85 -9.61 27.08 -7.95
CA GLU A 85 -8.28 27.25 -7.34
C GLU A 85 -7.98 26.19 -6.27
N LYS A 86 -9.02 25.66 -5.62
CA LYS A 86 -8.92 24.59 -4.63
C LYS A 86 -9.22 23.21 -5.21
N SER A 87 -8.91 23.02 -6.48
CA SER A 87 -8.96 21.73 -7.15
C SER A 87 -7.60 21.35 -7.71
N GLY A 88 -7.32 20.05 -7.78
CA GLY A 88 -6.04 19.57 -8.28
C GLY A 88 -6.05 18.12 -8.69
N THR A 89 -5.00 17.73 -9.39
CA THR A 89 -4.73 16.35 -9.80
C THR A 89 -4.30 15.47 -8.62
N HIS A 90 -3.64 16.06 -7.63
CA HIS A 90 -3.17 15.39 -6.41
C HIS A 90 -3.59 16.21 -5.19
N LEU A 91 -4.08 15.53 -4.15
CA LEU A 91 -4.51 16.14 -2.90
C LEU A 91 -3.59 15.68 -1.77
N LEU A 92 -2.82 16.61 -1.18
CA LEU A 92 -1.93 16.28 -0.06
C LEU A 92 -2.68 15.81 1.18
N LYS A 93 -3.95 16.22 1.31
CA LYS A 93 -4.88 15.73 2.34
C LYS A 93 -5.09 14.20 2.31
N LEU A 94 -4.81 13.54 1.17
CA LEU A 94 -4.85 12.07 1.05
C LEU A 94 -3.57 11.38 1.58
N VAL A 95 -2.49 12.13 1.74
CA VAL A 95 -1.23 11.68 2.37
C VAL A 95 -1.25 12.01 3.85
N SER A 96 -1.55 13.28 4.18
CA SER A 96 -1.68 13.76 5.55
C SER A 96 -2.99 14.55 5.71
N PRO A 97 -3.98 14.06 6.47
CA PRO A 97 -5.28 14.76 6.63
C PRO A 97 -5.18 16.17 7.22
N ARG A 98 -4.05 16.49 7.88
CA ARG A 98 -3.76 17.82 8.47
C ARG A 98 -3.21 18.83 7.46
N ALA A 99 -2.84 18.39 6.26
CA ALA A 99 -2.33 19.27 5.21
C ALA A 99 -3.41 20.30 4.86
N ASP A 100 -3.17 21.59 5.08
CA ASP A 100 -4.15 22.64 4.78
C ASP A 100 -3.51 23.84 4.10
N GLY A 101 -4.35 24.76 3.63
CA GLY A 101 -3.94 25.97 2.92
C GLY A 101 -3.67 25.76 1.43
N ASP A 102 -3.13 26.80 0.78
CA ASP A 102 -2.95 26.87 -0.68
C ASP A 102 -1.96 25.85 -1.23
N HIS A 103 -1.17 25.20 -0.37
CA HIS A 103 -0.20 24.17 -0.74
C HIS A 103 -0.74 22.74 -0.61
N ALA A 104 -1.98 22.55 -0.15
CA ALA A 104 -2.57 21.23 0.04
C ALA A 104 -2.95 20.52 -1.28
N ILE A 105 -2.79 21.20 -2.41
CA ILE A 105 -3.33 20.82 -3.71
C ILE A 105 -2.22 20.97 -4.76
N LEU A 106 -2.02 19.94 -5.57
CA LEU A 106 -1.02 19.94 -6.63
C LEU A 106 -1.66 19.68 -8.00
N SER A 107 -1.21 20.43 -8.99
CA SER A 107 -1.54 20.26 -10.40
C SER A 107 -0.30 19.81 -11.14
N ILE A 108 -0.16 18.48 -11.30
CA ILE A 108 0.97 17.84 -11.97
C ILE A 108 0.51 17.41 -13.36
N SER A 109 1.11 18.02 -14.38
CA SER A 109 0.91 17.67 -15.79
C SER A 109 1.99 16.71 -16.25
N GLU A 110 1.66 15.82 -17.18
CA GLU A 110 2.65 14.99 -17.84
C GLU A 110 3.46 15.81 -18.85
N PRO A 111 4.80 15.74 -18.83
CA PRO A 111 5.63 16.39 -19.84
C PRO A 111 5.23 15.95 -21.24
N GLY A 112 4.96 16.91 -22.13
CA GLY A 112 4.59 16.63 -23.53
C GLY A 112 3.12 16.25 -23.78
N SER A 113 2.28 16.14 -22.74
CA SER A 113 0.85 15.92 -22.93
C SER A 113 0.16 17.21 -23.40
N ASN A 114 -0.61 17.12 -24.50
CA ASN A 114 -1.50 18.18 -24.95
C ASN A 114 -2.86 18.19 -24.20
N ARG A 115 -3.09 17.20 -23.33
CA ARG A 115 -4.29 17.08 -22.51
C ARG A 115 -3.98 17.30 -21.04
N ARG A 116 -4.84 18.06 -20.37
CA ARG A 116 -4.80 18.27 -18.92
C ARG A 116 -5.49 17.11 -18.21
N LYS A 117 -4.90 16.64 -17.10
CA LYS A 117 -5.47 15.55 -16.30
C LYS A 117 -6.74 16.01 -15.57
N PRO A 118 -7.69 15.09 -15.31
CA PRO A 118 -8.87 15.39 -14.49
C PRO A 118 -8.47 15.88 -13.10
N MET A 119 -9.15 16.93 -12.64
CA MET A 119 -8.94 17.54 -11.33
C MET A 119 -10.06 17.15 -10.37
N ILE A 120 -9.75 17.07 -9.07
CA ILE A 120 -10.72 16.78 -8.02
C ILE A 120 -10.80 17.97 -7.07
N PRO A 121 -12.01 18.43 -6.69
CA PRO A 121 -12.17 19.55 -5.78
C PRO A 121 -11.86 19.17 -4.34
N SER A 122 -11.01 19.95 -3.69
CA SER A 122 -10.64 19.85 -2.28
C SER A 122 -11.05 21.13 -1.54
N VAL A 123 -12.35 21.36 -1.53
CA VAL A 123 -12.97 22.57 -0.97
C VAL A 123 -13.54 22.32 0.43
N ASN A 124 -13.80 23.41 1.16
CA ASN A 124 -14.46 23.35 2.46
C ASN A 124 -15.91 22.84 2.31
N ALA A 125 -16.47 22.27 3.39
CA ALA A 125 -17.82 21.69 3.38
C ALA A 125 -18.90 22.62 2.83
N ALA A 126 -18.80 23.92 3.11
CA ALA A 126 -19.76 24.91 2.67
C ALA A 126 -19.71 25.20 1.16
N ASP A 127 -18.62 24.82 0.48
CA ASP A 127 -18.45 24.99 -0.96
C ASP A 127 -18.71 23.70 -1.76
N ILE A 128 -18.91 22.56 -1.09
CA ILE A 128 -19.19 21.25 -1.72
C ILE A 128 -20.40 21.30 -2.68
N PRO A 129 -21.54 21.95 -2.36
CA PRO A 129 -22.67 22.02 -3.29
C PRO A 129 -22.31 22.66 -4.63
N PHE A 130 -21.49 23.71 -4.61
CA PHE A 130 -21.01 24.40 -5.80
C PHE A 130 -19.99 23.57 -6.57
N ALA A 131 -19.09 22.88 -5.86
CA ALA A 131 -18.18 21.93 -6.47
C ALA A 131 -18.93 20.81 -7.21
N LYS A 132 -20.07 20.35 -6.68
CA LYS A 132 -20.92 19.38 -7.38
C LYS A 132 -21.45 19.94 -8.69
N VAL A 133 -21.87 21.20 -8.75
CA VAL A 133 -22.30 21.80 -10.03
C VAL A 133 -21.18 21.81 -11.07
N LEU A 134 -19.98 22.24 -10.67
CA LEU A 134 -18.85 22.39 -11.60
C LEU A 134 -18.21 21.05 -12.02
N TYR A 135 -18.15 20.07 -11.10
CA TYR A 135 -17.46 18.79 -11.30
C TYR A 135 -18.40 17.61 -11.54
N ARG A 136 -19.72 17.80 -11.56
CA ARG A 136 -20.66 16.73 -11.92
C ARG A 136 -20.46 16.37 -13.39
N PRO A 137 -20.13 15.10 -13.70
CA PRO A 137 -20.02 14.69 -15.09
C PRO A 137 -21.39 14.65 -15.76
N LEU A 138 -21.46 15.08 -17.02
CA LEU A 138 -22.64 15.00 -17.88
C LEU A 138 -22.48 13.81 -18.83
N GLU A 139 -23.48 12.95 -18.91
CA GLU A 139 -23.52 11.82 -19.85
C GLU A 139 -24.22 12.27 -21.12
N ILE A 140 -23.52 12.92 -22.06
CA ILE A 140 -24.16 13.42 -23.29
C ILE A 140 -24.08 12.35 -24.38
N ILE A 141 -25.20 12.10 -25.06
CA ILE A 141 -25.28 11.06 -26.11
C ILE A 141 -24.21 11.30 -27.18
N GLY A 142 -23.45 10.24 -27.49
CA GLY A 142 -22.40 10.28 -28.50
C GLY A 142 -21.10 10.95 -28.06
N SER A 143 -20.97 11.35 -26.78
CA SER A 143 -19.78 12.03 -26.26
C SER A 143 -19.25 11.35 -24.99
N PRO A 144 -17.94 11.48 -24.68
CA PRO A 144 -17.40 11.00 -23.41
C PRO A 144 -18.03 11.73 -22.22
N THR A 145 -18.30 11.01 -21.13
CA THR A 145 -18.82 11.59 -19.88
C THR A 145 -17.81 12.57 -19.29
N ARG A 146 -18.18 13.85 -19.20
CA ARG A 146 -17.29 14.96 -18.80
C ARG A 146 -18.03 16.00 -17.98
N SER A 147 -17.33 16.62 -17.03
CA SER A 147 -17.85 17.77 -16.28
C SER A 147 -17.62 19.09 -17.02
N LEU A 148 -18.21 20.19 -16.54
CA LEU A 148 -17.91 21.53 -17.06
C LEU A 148 -16.40 21.83 -17.00
N VAL A 149 -15.75 21.45 -15.89
CA VAL A 149 -14.31 21.63 -15.70
C VAL A 149 -13.50 20.87 -16.74
N ASP A 150 -13.93 19.65 -17.10
CA ASP A 150 -13.25 18.88 -18.14
C ASP A 150 -13.38 19.53 -19.52
N HIS A 151 -14.54 20.09 -19.84
CA HIS A 151 -14.77 20.85 -21.08
C HIS A 151 -13.95 22.15 -21.14
N LEU A 152 -13.76 22.83 -20.00
CA LEU A 152 -12.90 24.02 -19.91
C LEU A 152 -11.41 23.67 -20.07
N LEU A 153 -10.95 22.55 -19.51
CA LEU A 153 -9.55 22.15 -19.52
C LEU A 153 -9.12 21.46 -20.82
N ASN A 154 -10.04 20.73 -21.45
CA ASN A 154 -9.81 19.92 -22.64
C ASN A 154 -10.98 20.09 -23.63
N PRO A 155 -11.07 21.24 -24.30
CA PRO A 155 -12.19 21.54 -25.19
C PRO A 155 -12.26 20.59 -26.39
N ASP A 156 -13.48 20.34 -26.84
CA ASP A 156 -13.88 19.56 -28.02
C ASP A 156 -15.13 20.17 -28.67
N ASP A 157 -15.64 19.55 -29.74
CA ASP A 157 -16.75 20.07 -30.55
C ASP A 157 -18.06 20.31 -29.77
N LEU A 158 -18.20 19.73 -28.57
CA LEU A 158 -19.39 19.89 -27.72
C LEU A 158 -19.19 20.96 -26.63
N SER A 159 -17.95 21.36 -26.37
CA SER A 159 -17.58 22.16 -25.21
C SER A 159 -18.24 23.53 -25.21
N ASP A 160 -18.36 24.17 -26.38
CA ASP A 160 -19.03 25.48 -26.51
C ASP A 160 -20.50 25.38 -26.06
N ARG A 161 -21.22 24.34 -26.48
CA ARG A 161 -22.63 24.14 -26.10
C ARG A 161 -22.81 23.90 -24.61
N VAL A 162 -21.88 23.16 -23.99
CA VAL A 162 -21.91 22.93 -22.53
C VAL A 162 -21.63 24.23 -21.78
N CYS A 163 -20.65 25.01 -22.24
CA CYS A 163 -20.29 26.29 -21.64
C CYS A 163 -21.41 27.32 -21.78
N ASP A 164 -22.03 27.43 -22.97
CA ASP A 164 -23.15 28.34 -23.24
C ASP A 164 -24.37 28.00 -22.37
N ALA A 165 -24.72 26.71 -22.29
CA ALA A 165 -25.82 26.24 -21.44
C ALA A 165 -25.56 26.54 -19.95
N PHE A 166 -24.32 26.39 -19.48
CA PHE A 166 -23.95 26.75 -18.12
C PHE A 166 -24.06 28.26 -17.88
N ALA A 167 -23.52 29.08 -18.80
CA ALA A 167 -23.54 30.53 -18.71
C ALA A 167 -24.97 31.09 -18.75
N ALA A 168 -25.88 30.48 -19.52
CA ALA A 168 -27.29 30.85 -19.56
C ALA A 168 -27.99 30.68 -18.20
N VAL A 169 -27.58 29.70 -17.39
CA VAL A 169 -28.22 29.39 -16.10
C VAL A 169 -27.56 30.09 -14.92
N PHE A 170 -26.23 30.13 -14.90
CA PHE A 170 -25.45 30.61 -13.76
C PHE A 170 -24.75 31.96 -14.00
N GLY A 171 -24.77 32.49 -15.23
CA GLY A 171 -24.13 33.75 -15.60
C GLY A 171 -22.78 33.55 -16.31
N ALA A 172 -22.51 34.39 -17.30
CA ALA A 172 -21.26 34.37 -18.06
C ALA A 172 -20.05 34.72 -17.18
N GLU A 173 -20.22 35.62 -16.22
CA GLU A 173 -19.19 36.00 -15.25
C GLU A 173 -18.71 34.83 -14.38
N VAL A 174 -19.59 33.87 -14.07
CA VAL A 174 -19.26 32.68 -13.29
C VAL A 174 -18.41 31.72 -14.13
N LEU A 175 -18.80 31.51 -15.39
CA LEU A 175 -18.04 30.71 -16.35
C LEU A 175 -16.65 31.29 -16.57
N GLU A 176 -16.58 32.61 -16.79
CA GLU A 176 -15.31 33.32 -16.99
C GLU A 176 -14.39 33.17 -15.79
N ALA A 177 -14.91 33.37 -14.57
CA ALA A 177 -14.14 33.20 -13.35
C ALA A 177 -13.61 31.77 -13.17
N ALA A 178 -14.41 30.75 -13.50
CA ALA A 178 -13.98 29.35 -13.49
C ALA A 178 -12.89 29.09 -14.54
N SER A 179 -13.07 29.57 -15.77
CA SER A 179 -12.13 29.42 -16.88
C SER A 179 -10.78 30.08 -16.58
N GLN A 180 -10.78 31.31 -16.06
CA GLN A 180 -9.56 32.03 -15.66
C GLN A 180 -8.81 31.28 -14.55
N ALA A 181 -9.53 30.82 -13.52
CA ALA A 181 -8.93 30.09 -12.39
C ALA A 181 -8.27 28.77 -12.83
N LEU A 182 -8.87 28.07 -13.79
CA LEU A 182 -8.36 26.81 -14.33
C LEU A 182 -7.23 27.02 -15.34
N SER A 183 -7.27 28.08 -16.12
CA SER A 183 -6.28 28.36 -17.18
C SER A 183 -4.93 28.81 -16.64
N GLY A 184 -4.90 29.35 -15.41
CA GLY A 184 -3.67 29.80 -14.75
C GLY A 184 -2.59 28.73 -14.64
N ALA A 185 -1.32 29.17 -14.59
CA ALA A 185 -0.20 28.27 -14.31
C ALA A 185 -0.39 27.63 -12.92
N PRO A 186 -0.03 26.34 -12.75
CA PRO A 186 -0.02 25.71 -11.42
C PRO A 186 0.73 26.59 -10.43
N LYS A 187 0.11 26.89 -9.27
CA LYS A 187 0.78 27.66 -8.22
C LYS A 187 2.06 26.90 -7.81
N PRO A 188 3.24 27.55 -7.82
CA PRO A 188 4.48 26.88 -7.43
C PRO A 188 4.39 26.47 -5.96
N VAL A 189 4.80 25.24 -5.67
CA VAL A 189 4.79 24.70 -4.31
C VAL A 189 6.09 25.10 -3.66
N THR A 190 6.08 26.24 -2.98
CA THR A 190 7.28 26.79 -2.33
C THR A 190 7.56 26.17 -0.97
N LYS A 191 6.56 25.52 -0.37
CA LYS A 191 6.63 24.93 0.97
C LYS A 191 5.78 23.67 1.02
N LEU A 192 6.24 22.66 1.77
CA LEU A 192 5.38 21.56 2.18
C LEU A 192 4.34 22.09 3.16
N ALA A 193 3.09 21.65 3.00
CA ALA A 193 2.05 21.95 3.97
C ALA A 193 2.44 21.43 5.36
N ALA A 194 1.87 21.99 6.43
CA ALA A 194 2.04 21.42 7.76
C ALA A 194 1.40 20.01 7.79
N GLY A 195 2.18 18.99 8.17
CA GLY A 195 1.68 17.62 8.20
C GLY A 195 2.77 16.57 8.29
N GLU A 196 2.33 15.33 8.48
CA GLU A 196 3.17 14.13 8.49
C GLU A 196 3.28 13.61 7.05
N PHE A 197 4.40 13.91 6.39
CA PHE A 197 4.68 13.46 5.03
C PHE A 197 5.80 12.42 5.04
N PRO A 198 5.66 11.30 4.31
CA PRO A 198 6.77 10.38 4.12
C PRO A 198 7.82 11.06 3.24
N ILE A 199 9.03 11.25 3.78
CA ILE A 199 10.17 11.76 3.03
C ILE A 199 11.13 10.60 2.79
N ILE A 200 11.44 10.34 1.53
CA ILE A 200 12.37 9.32 1.08
C ILE A 200 13.60 10.04 0.54
N PHE A 201 14.78 9.60 0.97
CA PHE A 201 16.06 10.08 0.43
C PHE A 201 16.48 9.15 -0.71
N LEU A 202 16.69 9.73 -1.89
CA LEU A 202 17.21 9.04 -3.07
C LEU A 202 18.60 9.60 -3.40
N PRO A 203 19.57 8.77 -3.82
CA PRO A 203 20.88 9.29 -4.21
C PRO A 203 20.77 10.19 -5.44
N ASP A 204 21.38 11.37 -5.40
CA ASP A 204 21.54 12.24 -6.57
C ASP A 204 22.72 11.74 -7.44
N PRO A 205 22.55 11.59 -8.77
CA PRO A 205 23.66 11.27 -9.67
C PRO A 205 24.86 12.21 -9.58
N ASN A 206 24.67 13.47 -9.14
CA ASN A 206 25.72 14.48 -8.99
C ASN A 206 26.29 14.55 -7.56
N GLY A 207 25.88 13.64 -6.67
CA GLY A 207 26.28 13.61 -5.27
C GLY A 207 25.27 14.28 -4.33
N GLY A 208 25.16 13.76 -3.10
CA GLY A 208 24.14 14.16 -2.13
C GLY A 208 22.85 13.37 -2.26
N ASP A 209 21.81 13.82 -1.54
CA ASP A 209 20.50 13.15 -1.49
C ASP A 209 19.38 14.07 -2.00
N ILE A 210 18.48 13.50 -2.81
CA ILE A 210 17.21 14.08 -3.23
C ILE A 210 16.14 13.66 -2.23
N GLN A 211 15.45 14.63 -1.64
CA GLN A 211 14.28 14.37 -0.80
C GLN A 211 13.01 14.29 -1.64
N VAL A 212 12.30 13.18 -1.54
CA VAL A 212 11.09 12.91 -2.32
C VAL A 212 9.93 12.55 -1.40
N THR A 213 8.81 13.25 -1.58
CA THR A 213 7.53 12.89 -0.97
C THR A 213 6.62 12.26 -2.02
N PRO A 214 6.35 10.95 -1.97
CA PRO A 214 5.45 10.32 -2.93
C PRO A 214 4.01 10.81 -2.72
N VAL A 215 3.41 11.30 -3.79
CA VAL A 215 2.00 11.70 -3.84
C VAL A 215 1.27 10.87 -4.88
N SER A 216 0.06 10.42 -4.57
CA SER A 216 -0.79 9.69 -5.53
C SER A 216 -1.77 10.65 -6.20
N PRO A 217 -2.08 10.46 -7.49
CA PRO A 217 -3.20 11.17 -8.13
C PRO A 217 -4.48 10.90 -7.35
N ALA A 218 -5.29 11.94 -7.16
CA ALA A 218 -6.55 11.84 -6.42
C ALA A 218 -7.53 10.87 -7.11
N THR A 219 -7.49 10.82 -8.44
CA THR A 219 -8.29 9.90 -9.27
C THR A 219 -7.97 8.42 -8.99
N ALA A 220 -6.72 8.09 -8.63
CA ALA A 220 -6.34 6.72 -8.30
C ALA A 220 -7.07 6.19 -7.04
N PHE A 221 -7.49 7.09 -6.15
CA PHE A 221 -8.24 6.73 -4.94
C PHE A 221 -9.62 6.14 -5.27
N MET A 222 -10.29 6.72 -6.27
CA MET A 222 -11.60 6.25 -6.73
C MET A 222 -11.50 5.17 -7.81
N GLY A 223 -10.45 5.21 -8.64
CA GLY A 223 -10.23 4.24 -9.73
C GLY A 223 -10.14 2.80 -9.23
N MET A 224 -9.49 2.53 -8.09
CA MET A 224 -9.48 1.17 -7.55
C MET A 224 -10.87 0.70 -7.10
N LYS A 225 -11.76 1.59 -6.68
CA LYS A 225 -13.14 1.22 -6.31
C LYS A 225 -13.97 0.80 -7.53
N SER A 226 -13.83 1.50 -8.65
CA SER A 226 -14.51 1.11 -9.88
C SER A 226 -13.98 -0.22 -10.41
N VAL A 227 -12.68 -0.47 -10.28
CA VAL A 227 -12.06 -1.75 -10.67
C VAL A 227 -12.58 -2.91 -9.82
N ILE A 228 -12.73 -2.75 -8.49
CA ILE A 228 -13.18 -3.85 -7.63
C ILE A 228 -14.70 -4.10 -7.66
N SER A 229 -15.51 -3.09 -7.99
CA SER A 229 -16.97 -3.19 -7.88
C SER A 229 -17.56 -4.40 -8.64
N PRO A 230 -17.12 -4.73 -9.87
CA PRO A 230 -17.56 -5.94 -10.57
C PRO A 230 -17.28 -7.26 -9.82
N PHE A 231 -16.22 -7.36 -9.02
CA PHE A 231 -15.88 -8.58 -8.27
C PHE A 231 -16.88 -8.90 -7.16
N PHE A 232 -17.66 -7.92 -6.71
CA PHE A 232 -18.70 -8.06 -5.70
C PHE A 232 -20.11 -8.14 -6.29
N LYS A 233 -20.27 -8.00 -7.61
CA LYS A 233 -21.55 -8.26 -8.28
C LYS A 233 -21.85 -9.76 -8.24
N LYS A 234 -23.14 -10.11 -8.11
CA LYS A 234 -23.60 -11.50 -8.15
C LYS A 234 -23.14 -12.14 -9.47
N GLN A 235 -22.39 -13.24 -9.40
CA GLN A 235 -21.91 -13.93 -10.59
C GLN A 235 -23.09 -14.46 -11.42
N GLU A 236 -23.04 -14.22 -12.73
CA GLU A 236 -23.98 -14.81 -13.67
C GLU A 236 -23.80 -16.33 -13.72
N LYS A 237 -24.91 -17.06 -13.76
CA LYS A 237 -24.91 -18.53 -13.74
C LYS A 237 -24.29 -19.06 -15.04
N GLY A 238 -23.12 -19.71 -14.93
CA GLY A 238 -22.39 -20.26 -16.09
C GLY A 238 -21.29 -19.37 -16.65
N GLY A 239 -21.09 -18.16 -16.11
CA GLY A 239 -19.97 -17.30 -16.50
C GLY A 239 -18.62 -17.77 -15.93
N PRO A 240 -17.48 -17.31 -16.51
CA PRO A 240 -16.16 -17.58 -15.96
C PRO A 240 -16.05 -17.05 -14.52
N LYS A 241 -15.43 -17.85 -13.63
CA LYS A 241 -15.17 -17.42 -12.25
C LYS A 241 -14.29 -16.17 -12.27
N VAL A 242 -14.81 -15.06 -11.76
CA VAL A 242 -14.01 -13.84 -11.59
C VAL A 242 -12.95 -14.09 -10.51
N PRO A 243 -11.65 -13.93 -10.79
CA PRO A 243 -10.59 -14.16 -9.81
C PRO A 243 -10.73 -13.14 -8.68
N ARG A 244 -10.98 -13.60 -7.45
CA ARG A 244 -11.04 -12.70 -6.29
C ARG A 244 -9.61 -12.28 -5.93
N GLY A 245 -9.19 -11.11 -6.40
CA GLY A 245 -7.97 -10.47 -5.90
C GLY A 245 -8.05 -10.30 -4.37
N ARG A 246 -6.91 -10.33 -3.68
CA ARG A 246 -6.86 -9.94 -2.27
C ARG A 246 -6.77 -8.42 -2.19
N PHE A 247 -7.76 -7.81 -1.56
CA PHE A 247 -7.86 -6.35 -1.43
C PHE A 247 -7.84 -5.96 0.05
N HIS A 248 -7.18 -4.86 0.38
CA HIS A 248 -7.21 -4.26 1.70
C HIS A 248 -7.97 -2.93 1.65
N LYS A 249 -8.94 -2.76 2.55
CA LYS A 249 -9.67 -1.49 2.72
C LYS A 249 -9.05 -0.74 3.90
N GLN A 250 -8.63 0.50 3.67
CA GLN A 250 -8.01 1.35 4.68
C GLN A 250 -8.79 2.66 4.81
N SER A 251 -9.18 3.02 6.04
CA SER A 251 -9.69 4.35 6.33
C SER A 251 -8.56 5.37 6.35
N VAL A 252 -8.69 6.47 5.60
CA VAL A 252 -7.68 7.56 5.55
C VAL A 252 -8.03 8.68 6.53
N SER A 253 -9.32 8.89 6.79
CA SER A 253 -9.84 9.84 7.78
C SER A 253 -11.24 9.40 8.18
N ALA A 254 -11.60 9.64 9.44
CA ALA A 254 -12.99 9.49 9.91
C ALA A 254 -13.94 10.51 9.25
N GLN A 255 -13.43 11.63 8.76
CA GLN A 255 -14.18 12.70 8.09
C GLN A 255 -13.64 12.95 6.69
N ILE A 256 -13.86 11.99 5.78
CA ILE A 256 -13.31 12.04 4.42
C ILE A 256 -13.82 13.24 3.60
N GLN A 257 -15.01 13.73 3.93
CA GLN A 257 -15.60 14.95 3.36
C GLN A 257 -14.76 16.21 3.59
N ASN A 258 -13.87 16.22 4.60
CA ASN A 258 -12.94 17.33 4.84
C ASN A 258 -11.71 17.29 3.93
N ILE A 259 -11.44 16.13 3.31
CA ILE A 259 -10.39 15.95 2.31
C ILE A 259 -10.92 16.38 0.94
N SER A 260 -12.05 15.81 0.54
CA SER A 260 -12.75 16.17 -0.69
C SER A 260 -14.18 15.65 -0.65
N GLY A 261 -15.16 16.46 -1.04
CA GLY A 261 -16.54 15.99 -1.21
C GLY A 261 -16.70 14.97 -2.34
N ALA A 262 -15.75 14.92 -3.29
CA ALA A 262 -15.77 14.01 -4.43
C ALA A 262 -15.13 12.65 -4.13
N ILE A 263 -14.48 12.50 -2.97
CA ILE A 263 -13.89 11.25 -2.50
C ILE A 263 -14.72 10.72 -1.33
N GLY A 264 -15.40 9.60 -1.53
CA GLY A 264 -16.19 8.94 -0.49
C GLY A 264 -15.58 7.62 -0.05
N GLY A 265 -15.82 7.21 1.20
CA GLY A 265 -15.54 5.87 1.75
C GLY A 265 -14.06 5.46 1.87
N GLN A 266 -13.80 4.24 2.33
CA GLN A 266 -12.44 3.73 2.57
C GLN A 266 -11.60 3.59 1.29
N ARG A 267 -10.30 3.85 1.34
CA ARG A 267 -9.35 3.60 0.23
C ARG A 267 -9.22 2.09 0.03
N VAL A 268 -9.26 1.63 -1.22
CA VAL A 268 -8.99 0.21 -1.52
C VAL A 268 -7.62 0.08 -2.17
N ARG A 269 -6.83 -0.87 -1.68
CA ARG A 269 -5.49 -1.20 -2.18
C ARG A 269 -5.43 -2.68 -2.55
N LEU A 270 -4.54 -3.01 -3.49
CA LEU A 270 -4.10 -4.38 -3.70
C LEU A 270 -3.37 -4.84 -2.43
N LEU A 271 -3.73 -6.03 -1.92
CA LEU A 271 -2.93 -6.69 -0.92
C LEU A 271 -1.76 -7.34 -1.65
N ALA A 272 -0.56 -6.79 -1.48
CA ALA A 272 0.64 -7.47 -1.92
C ALA A 272 0.80 -8.73 -1.05
N GLU A 273 0.70 -9.90 -1.68
CA GLU A 273 1.21 -11.12 -1.06
C GLU A 273 2.73 -11.04 -1.18
N MET A 274 3.41 -10.93 -0.03
CA MET A 274 4.84 -11.13 -0.01
C MET A 274 5.11 -12.52 -0.59
N PRO A 275 6.16 -12.70 -1.42
CA PRO A 275 6.56 -14.02 -1.84
C PRO A 275 6.72 -14.90 -0.61
N ALA A 276 6.38 -16.19 -0.73
CA ALA A 276 6.61 -17.13 0.34
C ALA A 276 8.06 -16.96 0.82
N GLY A 277 8.22 -16.67 2.11
CA GLY A 277 9.56 -16.59 2.69
C GLY A 277 10.28 -17.91 2.43
N LEU A 278 11.56 -17.85 2.12
CA LEU A 278 12.39 -19.05 2.02
C LEU A 278 12.23 -19.88 3.29
N GLU A 279 12.11 -21.19 3.14
CA GLU A 279 12.16 -22.07 4.30
C GLU A 279 13.52 -21.87 4.99
N ARG A 280 13.57 -22.11 6.30
CA ARG A 280 14.77 -21.77 7.09
C ARG A 280 16.03 -22.46 6.58
N ALA A 281 15.92 -23.68 6.05
CA ALA A 281 17.04 -24.41 5.46
C ALA A 281 17.53 -23.71 4.17
N GLU A 282 16.62 -23.37 3.27
CA GLU A 282 16.92 -22.63 2.03
C GLU A 282 17.52 -21.26 2.32
N ALA A 283 16.98 -20.54 3.31
CA ALA A 283 17.49 -19.22 3.72
C ALA A 283 18.93 -19.29 4.26
N GLU A 284 19.28 -20.36 4.98
CA GLU A 284 20.64 -20.59 5.47
C GLU A 284 21.59 -20.99 4.35
N LEU A 285 21.13 -21.79 3.40
CA LEU A 285 21.88 -22.14 2.20
C LEU A 285 22.17 -20.89 1.34
N HIS A 286 21.15 -20.07 1.09
CA HIS A 286 21.29 -18.77 0.41
C HIS A 286 22.27 -17.85 1.11
N ARG A 287 22.28 -17.84 2.44
CA ARG A 287 23.22 -17.04 3.23
C ARG A 287 24.64 -17.59 3.09
N TYR A 288 24.82 -18.90 3.17
CA TYR A 288 26.13 -19.54 3.05
C TYR A 288 26.76 -19.29 1.68
N VAL A 289 25.98 -19.45 0.60
CA VAL A 289 26.43 -19.17 -0.79
C VAL A 289 26.88 -17.72 -0.98
N ARG A 290 26.37 -16.77 -0.18
CA ARG A 290 26.76 -15.35 -0.21
C ARG A 290 27.86 -14.99 0.81
N GLY A 291 28.69 -15.95 1.19
CA GLY A 291 29.81 -15.76 2.14
C GLY A 291 29.39 -15.72 3.61
N GLY A 292 28.18 -16.16 3.91
CA GLY A 292 27.68 -16.20 5.27
C GLY A 292 27.98 -17.53 5.99
N SER A 293 27.21 -17.74 7.04
CA SER A 293 27.37 -18.83 8.00
C SER A 293 26.91 -20.19 7.44
N PHE A 294 27.72 -21.26 7.54
CA PHE A 294 27.33 -22.63 7.19
C PHE A 294 25.99 -23.05 7.85
N PRO A 295 25.09 -23.78 7.14
CA PRO A 295 23.81 -24.24 7.68
C PRO A 295 23.93 -25.07 8.95
N ARG A 296 22.91 -25.02 9.80
CA ARG A 296 22.92 -25.76 11.08
C ARG A 296 22.33 -27.15 10.92
N TRP A 297 22.97 -28.15 11.51
CA TRP A 297 22.42 -29.50 11.58
C TRP A 297 21.39 -29.61 12.71
N ARG A 298 20.14 -29.92 12.35
CA ARG A 298 18.97 -29.80 13.25
C ARG A 298 18.32 -31.12 13.62
N GLU A 299 18.84 -32.25 13.15
CA GLU A 299 18.27 -33.54 13.47
C GLU A 299 18.30 -33.77 15.00
N ALA A 300 17.16 -34.20 15.51
CA ALA A 300 16.89 -34.33 16.94
C ALA A 300 17.72 -35.42 17.62
N GLU A 301 18.33 -36.34 16.86
CA GLU A 301 19.16 -37.40 17.45
C GLU A 301 20.61 -36.95 17.68
N VAL A 302 21.08 -35.90 17.01
CA VAL A 302 22.51 -35.56 16.99
C VAL A 302 23.00 -35.06 18.35
N ASP A 303 22.22 -34.27 19.11
CA ASP A 303 22.58 -33.88 20.49
C ASP A 303 22.55 -35.06 21.44
N VAL A 304 21.55 -35.94 21.32
CA VAL A 304 21.48 -37.17 22.12
C VAL A 304 22.75 -37.99 21.96
N TRP A 305 23.23 -38.18 20.73
CA TRP A 305 24.47 -38.92 20.48
C TRP A 305 25.73 -38.18 20.97
N VAL A 306 25.80 -36.85 20.82
CA VAL A 306 26.94 -36.06 21.32
C VAL A 306 27.00 -36.06 22.85
N LEU A 307 25.87 -35.91 23.53
CA LEU A 307 25.81 -35.93 24.99
C LEU A 307 26.09 -37.33 25.54
N ARG A 308 25.57 -38.38 24.88
CA ARG A 308 25.92 -39.77 25.20
C ARG A 308 27.41 -40.03 25.04
N TYR A 309 28.02 -39.52 23.98
CA TYR A 309 29.48 -39.60 23.80
C TYR A 309 30.23 -38.88 24.93
N ALA A 310 29.77 -37.70 25.34
CA ALA A 310 30.36 -36.97 26.47
C ALA A 310 30.28 -37.75 27.79
N GLU A 311 29.17 -38.46 28.04
CA GLU A 311 28.99 -39.32 29.23
C GLU A 311 29.92 -40.53 29.19
N MET A 312 30.02 -41.20 28.04
CA MET A 312 30.93 -42.32 27.85
C MET A 312 32.38 -41.91 28.05
N LEU A 313 32.77 -40.72 27.57
CA LEU A 313 34.11 -40.18 27.75
C LEU A 313 34.42 -39.89 29.23
N ALA A 314 33.47 -39.35 29.97
CA ALA A 314 33.62 -39.13 31.41
C ALA A 314 33.72 -40.45 32.20
N ALA A 315 32.94 -41.47 31.78
CA ALA A 315 32.96 -42.79 32.39
C ALA A 315 34.27 -43.56 32.11
N ASP A 316 34.87 -43.44 30.91
CA ASP A 316 36.16 -44.08 30.59
C ASP A 316 37.30 -43.60 31.49
N GLY A 317 37.23 -42.34 31.94
CA GLY A 317 38.17 -41.78 32.92
C GLY A 317 38.10 -42.44 34.31
N THR A 318 37.01 -43.14 34.64
CA THR A 318 36.80 -43.83 35.93
C THR A 318 36.82 -45.35 35.80
N TYR A 319 36.33 -45.91 34.69
CA TYR A 319 36.27 -47.35 34.43
C TYR A 319 36.82 -47.67 33.03
N ASN A 320 38.08 -48.09 32.98
CA ASN A 320 38.83 -48.36 31.76
C ASN A 320 38.77 -49.87 31.41
N ASP A 321 37.69 -50.29 30.75
CA ASP A 321 37.59 -51.62 30.11
C ASP A 321 37.75 -51.50 28.59
N ARG A 322 38.36 -52.52 27.97
CA ARG A 322 38.57 -52.61 26.51
C ARG A 322 37.26 -52.48 25.73
N ASN A 323 36.16 -53.02 26.26
CA ASN A 323 34.85 -52.92 25.61
C ASN A 323 34.29 -51.50 25.63
N THR A 324 34.52 -50.77 26.73
CA THR A 324 34.11 -49.36 26.90
C THR A 324 34.83 -48.47 25.89
N ARG A 325 36.15 -48.63 25.74
CA ARG A 325 36.95 -47.91 24.73
C ARG A 325 36.51 -48.20 23.31
N ALA A 326 36.28 -49.48 22.98
CA ALA A 326 35.79 -49.85 21.65
C ALA A 326 34.39 -49.26 21.35
N ALA A 327 33.53 -49.11 22.35
CA ALA A 327 32.24 -48.44 22.20
C ALA A 327 32.38 -46.92 22.04
N LEU A 328 33.32 -46.31 22.76
CA LEU A 328 33.65 -44.89 22.66
C LEU A 328 34.19 -44.53 21.26
N ASP A 329 35.13 -45.32 20.75
CA ASP A 329 35.69 -45.22 19.39
C ASP A 329 34.56 -45.26 18.34
N ARG A 330 33.70 -46.29 18.38
CA ARG A 330 32.58 -46.45 17.43
C ARG A 330 31.62 -45.27 17.47
N THR A 331 31.38 -44.69 18.65
CA THR A 331 30.46 -43.57 18.81
C THR A 331 31.07 -42.29 18.24
N ALA A 332 32.35 -42.03 18.50
CA ALA A 332 33.08 -40.91 17.89
C ALA A 332 33.12 -41.03 16.36
N ASP A 333 33.47 -42.20 15.84
CA ASP A 333 33.54 -42.45 14.39
C ASP A 333 32.20 -42.25 13.70
N ARG A 334 31.10 -42.69 14.35
CA ARG A 334 29.74 -42.46 13.88
C ARG A 334 29.44 -40.97 13.80
N LEU A 335 29.66 -40.22 14.88
CA LEU A 335 29.42 -38.77 14.93
C LEU A 335 30.20 -38.03 13.85
N ILE A 336 31.48 -38.37 13.67
CA ILE A 336 32.32 -37.79 12.62
C ILE A 336 31.77 -38.15 11.23
N ARG A 337 31.30 -39.39 11.03
CA ARG A 337 30.79 -39.84 9.72
C ARG A 337 29.50 -39.14 9.35
N ASP A 338 28.58 -39.06 10.29
CA ASP A 338 27.29 -38.46 10.04
C ASP A 338 27.46 -36.93 9.81
N ALA A 339 28.40 -36.28 10.54
CA ALA A 339 28.76 -34.89 10.31
C ALA A 339 29.43 -34.64 8.95
N ASP A 340 30.38 -35.50 8.55
CA ASP A 340 31.00 -35.43 7.22
C ASP A 340 29.94 -35.57 6.12
N ARG A 341 28.98 -36.49 6.27
CA ARG A 341 27.88 -36.67 5.31
C ARG A 341 27.03 -35.40 5.21
N PHE A 342 26.61 -34.84 6.34
CA PHE A 342 25.85 -33.59 6.35
C PHE A 342 26.61 -32.43 5.67
N VAL A 343 27.93 -32.35 5.87
CA VAL A 343 28.77 -31.36 5.19
C VAL A 343 28.76 -31.55 3.69
N VAL A 344 28.97 -32.78 3.21
CA VAL A 344 28.98 -33.10 1.78
C VAL A 344 27.64 -32.75 1.13
N GLU A 345 26.53 -33.23 1.70
CA GLU A 345 25.17 -32.95 1.20
C GLU A 345 24.91 -31.44 1.14
N THR A 346 25.26 -30.70 2.20
CA THR A 346 25.06 -29.25 2.25
C THR A 346 25.93 -28.48 1.25
N VAL A 347 27.16 -28.95 1.00
CA VAL A 347 28.07 -28.33 0.01
C VAL A 347 27.59 -28.62 -1.41
N GLU A 348 27.06 -29.81 -1.68
CA GLU A 348 26.42 -30.16 -2.95
C GLU A 348 25.22 -29.25 -3.22
N ASP A 349 24.30 -29.14 -2.26
CA ASP A 349 23.15 -28.22 -2.34
C ASP A 349 23.60 -26.75 -2.55
N ALA A 350 24.67 -26.32 -1.86
CA ALA A 350 25.21 -24.98 -1.98
C ALA A 350 25.82 -24.71 -3.37
N ARG A 351 26.48 -25.70 -3.97
CA ARG A 351 27.04 -25.60 -5.32
C ARG A 351 25.94 -25.51 -6.37
N ASP A 352 24.89 -26.31 -6.25
CA ASP A 352 23.73 -26.26 -7.15
C ASP A 352 23.03 -24.89 -7.05
N LEU A 353 22.88 -24.36 -5.84
CA LEU A 353 22.31 -23.03 -5.63
C LEU A 353 23.24 -21.91 -6.17
N ALA A 354 24.55 -22.00 -5.97
CA ALA A 354 25.52 -21.03 -6.49
C ALA A 354 25.48 -20.96 -8.01
N LYS A 355 25.39 -22.12 -8.69
CA LYS A 355 25.22 -22.20 -10.14
C LYS A 355 23.97 -21.48 -10.62
N ASN A 356 22.83 -21.68 -9.93
CA ASN A 356 21.57 -21.00 -10.25
C ASN A 356 21.66 -19.47 -10.05
N LEU A 357 22.51 -19.01 -9.13
CA LEU A 357 22.73 -17.59 -8.83
C LEU A 357 23.89 -16.97 -9.62
N SER A 358 24.54 -17.72 -10.54
CA SER A 358 25.73 -17.27 -11.29
C SER A 358 26.91 -16.85 -10.40
N ILE A 359 27.07 -17.52 -9.25
CA ILE A 359 28.21 -17.34 -8.34
C ILE A 359 29.24 -18.43 -8.66
N ALA A 360 30.53 -18.06 -8.75
CA ALA A 360 31.57 -19.03 -9.04
C ALA A 360 31.71 -20.04 -7.89
N PRO A 361 31.80 -21.36 -8.16
CA PRO A 361 31.91 -22.37 -7.10
C PRO A 361 33.11 -22.16 -6.16
N ASP A 362 34.18 -21.56 -6.66
CA ASP A 362 35.41 -21.27 -5.92
C ASP A 362 35.27 -20.10 -4.93
N GLU A 363 34.16 -19.34 -5.01
CA GLU A 363 33.83 -18.27 -4.05
C GLU A 363 33.10 -18.80 -2.80
N LEU A 364 32.73 -20.09 -2.77
CA LEU A 364 32.11 -20.70 -1.60
C LEU A 364 33.14 -20.82 -0.48
N ALA A 365 32.78 -20.33 0.71
CA ALA A 365 33.59 -20.49 1.91
C ALA A 365 33.86 -21.98 2.19
N GLU A 366 35.01 -22.29 2.77
CA GLU A 366 35.31 -23.68 3.14
C GLU A 366 34.33 -24.18 4.22
N PRO A 367 33.81 -25.41 4.08
CA PRO A 367 32.92 -25.97 5.08
C PRO A 367 33.67 -26.20 6.41
N PRO A 368 33.00 -26.00 7.56
CA PRO A 368 33.59 -26.26 8.86
C PRO A 368 33.84 -27.76 9.08
N GLY A 369 34.82 -28.10 9.91
CA GLY A 369 35.08 -29.48 10.29
C GLY A 369 33.96 -30.11 11.14
N ALA A 370 33.92 -31.44 11.19
CA ALA A 370 32.87 -32.22 11.86
C ALA A 370 32.58 -31.78 13.31
N GLY A 371 33.61 -31.51 14.13
CA GLY A 371 33.41 -31.04 15.51
C GLY A 371 32.70 -29.68 15.58
N THR A 372 33.04 -28.75 14.69
CA THR A 372 32.40 -27.43 14.60
C THR A 372 30.96 -27.55 14.10
N VAL A 373 30.69 -28.42 13.12
CA VAL A 373 29.33 -28.70 12.61
C VAL A 373 28.43 -29.23 13.73
N LEU A 374 28.91 -30.22 14.49
CA LEU A 374 28.19 -30.81 15.61
C LEU A 374 27.89 -29.78 16.72
N LEU A 375 28.82 -28.84 16.96
CA LEU A 375 28.61 -27.76 17.92
C LEU A 375 27.66 -26.67 17.43
N ARG A 376 27.56 -26.46 16.11
CA ARG A 376 26.78 -25.41 15.45
C ARG A 376 25.28 -25.73 15.39
N ARG A 377 24.73 -26.22 16.51
CA ARG A 377 23.29 -26.47 16.73
C ARG A 377 22.75 -25.61 17.86
N ARG A 378 21.44 -25.69 18.10
CA ARG A 378 20.84 -25.17 19.34
C ARG A 378 20.94 -26.25 20.41
N TRP A 379 21.46 -25.87 21.57
CA TRP A 379 21.55 -26.73 22.75
C TRP A 379 20.44 -26.33 23.74
N GLU A 380 19.91 -27.30 24.46
CA GLU A 380 18.82 -27.08 25.43
C GLU A 380 19.26 -26.21 26.61
N SER A 381 20.51 -26.37 27.05
CA SER A 381 21.12 -25.61 28.14
C SER A 381 22.57 -25.27 27.85
N ASP A 382 23.11 -24.27 28.55
CA ASP A 382 24.54 -23.95 28.48
C ASP A 382 25.39 -25.12 29.02
N ASP A 383 24.93 -25.83 30.06
CA ASP A 383 25.62 -27.02 30.55
C ASP A 383 25.76 -28.11 29.48
N ALA A 384 24.68 -28.42 28.76
CA ALA A 384 24.72 -29.36 27.64
C ALA A 384 25.70 -28.92 26.55
N PHE A 385 25.72 -27.62 26.22
CA PHE A 385 26.68 -27.05 25.28
C PHE A 385 28.13 -27.20 25.78
N GLN A 386 28.43 -26.86 27.03
CA GLN A 386 29.77 -26.99 27.58
C GLN A 386 30.23 -28.45 27.63
N ARG A 387 29.35 -29.39 27.98
CA ARG A 387 29.63 -30.83 27.96
C ARG A 387 29.96 -31.31 26.55
N ALA A 388 29.14 -30.95 25.56
CA ALA A 388 29.38 -31.25 24.15
C ALA A 388 30.70 -30.64 23.66
N ARG A 389 30.97 -29.37 24.00
CA ARG A 389 32.21 -28.67 23.64
C ARG A 389 33.43 -29.40 24.17
N ARG A 390 33.46 -29.73 25.47
CA ARG A 390 34.57 -30.46 26.09
C ARG A 390 34.79 -31.84 25.47
N ALA A 391 33.71 -32.56 25.15
CA ALA A 391 33.80 -33.88 24.55
C ALA A 391 34.33 -33.81 23.10
N LEU A 392 33.82 -32.87 22.30
CA LEU A 392 34.21 -32.69 20.90
C LEU A 392 35.57 -32.01 20.72
N SER A 393 36.09 -31.35 21.76
CA SER A 393 37.47 -30.84 21.82
C SER A 393 38.40 -31.72 22.68
N SER A 394 38.01 -32.96 22.95
CA SER A 394 38.85 -33.88 23.72
C SER A 394 39.96 -34.46 22.84
N ALA A 395 41.11 -34.75 23.45
CA ALA A 395 42.23 -35.40 22.75
C ALA A 395 41.81 -36.71 22.07
N HIS A 396 40.87 -37.45 22.67
CA HIS A 396 40.30 -38.65 22.06
C HIS A 396 39.56 -38.31 20.76
N PHE A 397 38.64 -37.34 20.78
CA PHE A 397 37.87 -36.98 19.57
C PHE A 397 38.79 -36.41 18.47
N GLU A 398 39.77 -35.58 18.84
CA GLU A 398 40.77 -35.05 17.90
C GLU A 398 41.63 -36.17 17.28
N TYR A 399 42.04 -37.15 18.08
CA TYR A 399 42.75 -38.32 17.58
C TYR A 399 41.92 -39.12 16.56
N ARG A 400 40.62 -39.35 16.84
CA ARG A 400 39.72 -40.02 15.89
C ARG A 400 39.56 -39.21 14.59
N LEU A 401 39.50 -37.88 14.68
CA LEU A 401 39.46 -37.00 13.50
C LEU A 401 40.74 -37.14 12.65
N LEU A 402 41.92 -37.18 13.28
CA LEU A 402 43.20 -37.34 12.59
C LEU A 402 43.32 -38.71 11.90
N GLN A 403 43.05 -39.81 12.62
CA GLN A 403 43.10 -41.16 12.04
C GLN A 403 42.21 -41.28 10.80
N ARG A 404 41.04 -40.65 10.83
CA ARG A 404 40.11 -40.67 9.71
C ARG A 404 40.58 -39.84 8.52
N ARG A 405 41.30 -38.73 8.74
CA ARG A 405 41.90 -37.95 7.66
C ARG A 405 42.99 -38.76 6.97
N GLU A 406 43.87 -39.39 7.74
CA GLU A 406 44.92 -40.29 7.22
C GLU A 406 44.31 -41.46 6.43
N THR A 407 43.19 -42.02 6.88
CA THR A 407 42.47 -43.10 6.16
C THR A 407 41.76 -42.62 4.88
N LYS A 408 41.50 -41.32 4.71
CA LYS A 408 40.91 -40.75 3.49
C LYS A 408 41.95 -40.32 2.46
N GLU A 409 43.18 -40.02 2.90
CA GLU A 409 44.29 -39.54 2.06
C GLU A 409 45.20 -40.67 1.52
N GLY A 410 45.16 -41.85 2.15
CA GLY A 410 45.78 -43.09 1.64
C GLY A 410 44.77 -43.98 0.95
#